data_AF-A0A2D7ZHW9-F1
#
_entry.id   AF-A0A2D7ZHW9-F1
#
_cell.length_a   1.000
_cell.length_b   1.000
_cell.length_c   1.000
_cell.angle_alpha   90.00
_cell.angle_beta   90.00
_cell.angle_gamma   90.00
#
_symmetry.space_group_name_H-M   'P 1'
#
loop_
_entity.id
_entity.type
_entity.pdbx_description
1 polymer ?
#
loop_
_entity_poly.entity_id
_entity_poly.type
_entity_poly.pdbx_seq_one_letter_code
_entity_poly.pdbx_strand_id
1 'polypeptide(L)'
;METPATSSALLGAPVLLLVAEPWGYTSAYGRGRLQGHISNIRDFGPVGGQELVIAVAPFMAEGRAIDSLLATPLHPGSGHIVQCLLERLPCAVRAVDTAGGPFRLAAAIRRLGPGRPSSAPC
;
A
#
# COMPACT_ATOMS: atom_id res chain seq x y z
N MET A 1 -6.97 -15.34 -17.21
CA MET A 1 -6.55 -16.41 -16.27
C MET A 1 -5.23 -15.95 -15.67
N GLU A 2 -5.29 -15.10 -14.64
CA GLU A 2 -4.08 -14.67 -13.92
C GLU A 2 -3.68 -15.75 -12.93
N THR A 3 -2.41 -16.13 -12.97
CA THR A 3 -1.86 -17.23 -12.20
C THR A 3 -1.70 -16.82 -10.74
N PRO A 4 -2.20 -17.59 -9.76
CA PRO A 4 -2.04 -17.31 -8.32
C PRO A 4 -0.56 -17.16 -7.89
N ALA A 5 0.37 -17.70 -8.67
CA ALA A 5 1.81 -17.57 -8.48
C ALA A 5 2.34 -16.12 -8.50
N THR A 6 1.70 -15.22 -9.26
CA THR A 6 2.22 -13.85 -9.47
C THR A 6 1.88 -12.93 -8.29
N SER A 7 0.71 -13.12 -7.67
CA SER A 7 0.30 -12.38 -6.47
C SER A 7 1.11 -12.79 -5.24
N SER A 8 1.43 -14.08 -5.08
CA SER A 8 2.27 -14.55 -3.98
C SER A 8 3.66 -13.91 -3.96
N ALA A 9 4.21 -13.53 -5.13
CA ALA A 9 5.51 -12.86 -5.24
C ALA A 9 5.54 -11.44 -4.66
N LEU A 10 4.36 -10.86 -4.37
CA LEU A 10 4.24 -9.54 -3.75
C LEU A 10 4.10 -9.61 -2.23
N LEU A 11 3.79 -10.77 -1.64
CA LEU A 11 3.71 -10.89 -0.19
C LEU A 11 5.09 -10.60 0.44
N GLY A 12 5.09 -9.72 1.45
CA GLY A 12 6.30 -9.18 2.07
C GLY A 12 7.03 -8.12 1.24
N ALA A 13 6.57 -7.79 0.03
CA ALA A 13 7.25 -6.80 -0.79
C ALA A 13 7.14 -5.40 -0.16
N PRO A 14 8.26 -4.64 -0.09
CA PRO A 14 8.24 -3.29 0.43
C PRO A 14 7.50 -2.37 -0.54
N VAL A 15 6.66 -1.50 0.02
CA VAL A 15 5.87 -0.52 -0.73
C VAL A 15 6.00 0.86 -0.11
N LEU A 16 5.87 1.87 -0.96
CA LEU A 16 5.72 3.27 -0.57
C LEU A 16 4.34 3.74 -0.98
N LEU A 17 3.63 4.37 -0.05
CA LEU A 17 2.42 5.13 -0.29
C LEU A 17 2.74 6.62 -0.19
N LEU A 18 2.40 7.35 -1.25
CA LEU A 18 2.44 8.80 -1.32
C LEU A 18 1.01 9.32 -1.24
N VAL A 19 0.63 9.90 -0.12
CA VAL A 19 -0.74 10.33 0.14
C VAL A 19 -1.00 11.68 -0.52
N ALA A 20 -2.11 11.79 -1.24
CA ALA A 20 -2.63 13.06 -1.73
C ALA A 20 -3.07 13.95 -0.56
N GLU A 21 -3.00 15.27 -0.72
CA GLU A 21 -3.43 16.19 0.33
C GLU A 21 -4.91 15.98 0.72
N PRO A 22 -5.28 16.22 2.00
CA PRO A 22 -4.44 16.79 3.09
C PRO A 22 -3.64 15.75 3.89
N TRP A 23 -2.38 16.08 4.21
CA TRP A 23 -1.48 15.24 5.02
C TRP A 23 -1.65 15.50 6.53
N GLY A 24 -2.77 15.06 7.10
CA GLY A 24 -3.08 15.17 8.52
C GLY A 24 -2.25 14.26 9.44
N TYR A 25 -1.21 13.61 8.93
CA TYR A 25 -0.38 12.65 9.67
C TYR A 25 1.10 12.81 9.32
N THR A 26 1.97 12.43 10.25
CA THR A 26 3.43 12.39 10.08
C THR A 26 3.90 10.98 10.43
N SER A 27 4.70 10.38 9.55
CA SER A 27 5.36 9.09 9.80
C SER A 27 6.88 9.28 9.97
N ALA A 28 7.59 8.21 10.31
CA ALA A 28 9.05 8.19 10.32
C ALA A 28 9.69 8.55 8.96
N TYR A 29 8.93 8.48 7.86
CA TYR A 29 9.40 8.74 6.49
C TYR A 29 9.04 10.15 5.98
N GLY A 30 8.51 11.00 6.87
CA GLY A 30 8.08 12.36 6.58
C GLY A 30 6.58 12.50 6.36
N ARG A 31 6.16 13.73 6.12
CA ARG A 31 4.75 14.10 5.94
C ARG A 31 4.19 13.53 4.62
N GLY A 32 3.01 12.92 4.68
CA GLY A 32 2.34 12.38 3.49
C GLY A 32 3.00 11.12 2.89
N ARG A 33 3.98 10.52 3.59
CA ARG A 33 4.71 9.33 3.14
C ARG A 33 4.49 8.20 4.14
N LEU A 34 4.11 7.03 3.64
CA LEU A 34 4.04 5.81 4.44
C LEU A 34 4.83 4.72 3.74
N GLN A 35 5.71 4.04 4.47
CA GLN A 35 6.34 2.82 3.98
C GLN A 35 5.82 1.63 4.77
N GLY A 36 5.69 0.53 4.06
CA GLY A 36 5.17 -0.72 4.62
C GLY A 36 5.54 -1.90 3.75
N HIS A 37 4.93 -3.04 4.07
CA HIS A 37 5.02 -4.25 3.28
C HIS A 37 3.63 -4.82 3.05
N ILE A 38 3.45 -5.49 1.91
CA ILE A 38 2.19 -6.15 1.58
C ILE A 38 2.07 -7.38 2.48
N SER A 39 1.14 -7.37 3.42
CA SER A 39 0.93 -8.47 4.37
C SER A 39 -0.13 -9.45 3.86
N ASN A 40 -1.06 -9.00 3.01
CA ASN A 40 -2.08 -9.86 2.42
C ASN A 40 -2.59 -9.30 1.08
N ILE A 41 -3.14 -10.17 0.25
CA ILE A 41 -3.77 -9.84 -1.03
C ILE A 41 -5.10 -10.59 -1.10
N ARG A 42 -6.19 -9.88 -1.36
CA ARG A 42 -7.52 -10.45 -1.55
C ARG A 42 -7.98 -10.18 -2.98
N ASP A 43 -8.42 -11.22 -3.65
CA ASP A 43 -8.97 -11.15 -5.01
C ASP A 43 -10.48 -11.44 -4.95
N PHE A 44 -11.29 -10.51 -5.45
CA PHE A 44 -12.75 -10.62 -5.45
C PHE A 44 -13.31 -11.05 -6.82
N GLY A 45 -12.53 -11.81 -7.60
CA GLY A 45 -12.95 -12.36 -8.88
C GLY A 45 -12.88 -11.35 -10.02
N PRO A 46 -13.30 -11.73 -11.24
CA PRO A 46 -12.98 -11.01 -12.48
C PRO A 46 -13.57 -9.59 -12.57
N VAL A 47 -14.51 -9.25 -11.69
CA VAL A 47 -15.21 -7.95 -11.65
C VAL A 47 -15.01 -7.21 -10.31
N GLY A 48 -14.58 -7.92 -9.26
CA GLY A 48 -14.52 -7.40 -7.89
C GLY A 48 -13.20 -6.70 -7.53
N GLY A 49 -12.20 -6.77 -8.40
CA GLY A 49 -10.91 -6.13 -8.18
C GLY A 49 -10.07 -6.81 -7.10
N GLN A 50 -8.93 -6.19 -6.81
CA GLN A 50 -7.94 -6.69 -5.85
C GLN A 50 -7.77 -5.70 -4.71
N GLU A 51 -7.72 -6.21 -3.49
CA GLU A 51 -7.41 -5.44 -2.29
C GLU A 51 -6.07 -5.89 -1.72
N LEU A 52 -5.29 -4.94 -1.22
CA LEU A 52 -4.00 -5.20 -0.57
C LEU A 52 -4.07 -4.77 0.87
N VAL A 53 -3.64 -5.64 1.78
CA VAL A 53 -3.37 -5.23 3.16
C VAL A 53 -1.89 -4.86 3.25
N ILE A 54 -1.62 -3.68 3.78
CA ILE A 54 -0.28 -3.12 3.91
C ILE A 54 -0.01 -2.88 5.39
N ALA A 55 0.94 -3.61 5.94
CA ALA A 55 1.46 -3.34 7.27
C ALA A 55 2.46 -2.19 7.18
N VAL A 56 2.23 -1.14 7.97
CA VAL A 56 3.03 0.09 8.02
C VAL A 56 3.60 0.29 9.40
N ALA A 57 4.64 1.12 9.52
CA ALA A 57 5.10 1.56 10.83
C ALA A 57 3.94 2.31 11.54
N PRO A 58 3.65 2.01 12.82
CA PRO A 58 2.55 2.65 13.54
C PRO A 58 2.68 4.18 13.50
N PHE A 59 1.60 4.86 13.17
CA PHE A 59 1.51 6.32 13.22
C PHE A 59 0.18 6.75 13.82
N MET A 60 0.16 7.95 14.40
CA MET A 60 -1.06 8.51 14.97
C MET A 60 -1.84 9.27 13.91
N ALA A 61 -3.12 8.96 13.76
CA ALA A 61 -4.07 9.74 12.98
C ALA A 61 -5.44 9.69 13.66
N GLU A 62 -6.16 10.81 13.67
CA GLU A 62 -7.52 10.90 14.27
C GLU A 62 -7.59 10.36 15.72
N GLY A 63 -6.53 10.57 16.51
CA GLY A 63 -6.48 10.15 17.91
C GLY A 63 -6.21 8.66 18.14
N ARG A 64 -5.83 7.91 17.10
CA ARG A 64 -5.56 6.47 17.19
C ARG A 64 -4.26 6.07 16.48
N ALA A 65 -3.67 4.99 16.94
CA ALA A 65 -2.54 4.36 16.26
C ALA A 65 -3.06 3.53 15.07
N ILE A 66 -2.42 3.70 13.92
CA ILE A 66 -2.70 2.94 12.69
C ILE A 66 -1.41 2.23 12.28
N ASP A 67 -1.47 0.92 12.18
CA ASP A 67 -0.35 0.04 11.81
C ASP A 67 -0.63 -0.78 10.53
N SER A 68 -1.85 -0.70 10.01
CA SER A 68 -2.30 -1.51 8.89
C SER A 68 -3.35 -0.78 8.05
N LEU A 69 -3.21 -0.88 6.74
CA LEU A 69 -4.06 -0.20 5.77
C LEU A 69 -4.54 -1.17 4.70
N LEU A 70 -5.83 -1.13 4.39
CA LEU A 70 -6.43 -1.78 3.22
C LEU A 70 -6.38 -0.81 2.04
N ALA A 71 -5.59 -1.13 1.02
CA ALA A 71 -5.50 -0.38 -0.21
C ALA A 71 -6.35 -1.01 -1.33
N THR A 72 -7.16 -0.17 -1.96
CA THR A 72 -8.06 -0.52 -3.07
C THR A 72 -7.80 0.40 -4.26
N PRO A 73 -7.78 -0.08 -5.51
CA PRO A 73 -7.60 0.76 -6.70
C PRO A 73 -8.67 1.84 -6.80
N LEU A 74 -8.30 3.07 -7.19
CA LEU A 74 -9.27 4.17 -7.36
C LEU A 74 -10.11 4.06 -8.63
N HIS A 75 -9.56 3.50 -9.72
CA HIS A 75 -10.27 3.40 -11.00
C HIS A 75 -10.53 1.94 -11.36
N PRO A 76 -11.80 1.53 -11.54
CA PRO A 76 -12.11 0.22 -12.13
C PRO A 76 -11.53 0.17 -13.55
N GLY A 77 -10.65 -0.80 -13.81
CA GLY A 77 -10.03 -1.00 -15.13
C GLY A 77 -8.64 -0.38 -15.32
N SER A 78 -8.07 0.32 -14.33
CA SER A 78 -6.73 0.95 -14.43
C SER A 78 -5.53 -0.02 -14.36
N GLY A 79 -5.74 -1.29 -14.69
CA GLY A 79 -4.74 -2.35 -14.54
C GLY A 79 -4.73 -2.89 -13.12
N HIS A 80 -4.59 -4.21 -13.01
CA HIS A 80 -4.51 -4.92 -11.74
C HIS A 80 -3.44 -4.28 -10.87
N ILE A 81 -3.79 -3.79 -9.68
CA ILE A 81 -2.83 -3.18 -8.74
C ILE A 81 -1.62 -4.09 -8.50
N VAL A 82 -1.85 -5.41 -8.51
CA VAL A 82 -0.79 -6.43 -8.51
C VAL A 82 0.15 -6.26 -9.70
N GLN A 83 -0.36 -6.14 -10.92
CA GLN A 83 0.44 -5.89 -12.12
C GLN A 83 1.25 -4.60 -12.02
N CYS A 84 0.64 -3.49 -11.57
CA CYS A 84 1.38 -2.25 -11.33
C CYS A 84 2.57 -2.47 -10.40
N LEU A 85 2.36 -3.18 -9.30
CA LEU A 85 3.37 -3.42 -8.29
C LEU A 85 4.46 -4.39 -8.78
N LEU A 86 4.09 -5.38 -9.60
CA LEU A 86 5.05 -6.26 -10.26
C LEU A 86 5.96 -5.47 -11.22
N GLU A 87 5.39 -4.56 -11.99
CA GLU A 87 6.10 -3.66 -12.90
C GLU A 87 6.76 -2.46 -12.21
N ARG A 88 6.57 -2.33 -10.89
CA ARG A 88 7.04 -1.20 -10.06
C ARG A 88 6.53 0.17 -10.55
N LEU A 89 5.38 0.18 -11.21
CA LEU A 89 4.67 1.39 -11.60
C LEU A 89 3.85 1.93 -10.43
N PRO A 90 3.71 3.27 -10.31
CA PRO A 90 2.82 3.86 -9.32
C PRO A 90 1.36 3.61 -9.72
N CYS A 91 0.52 3.20 -8.76
CA CYS A 91 -0.92 3.05 -8.96
C CYS A 91 -1.74 3.78 -7.90
N ALA A 92 -2.82 4.39 -8.34
CA ALA A 92 -3.66 5.24 -7.50
C ALA A 92 -4.62 4.38 -6.67
N VAL A 93 -4.58 4.55 -5.36
CA VAL A 93 -5.32 3.74 -4.39
C VAL A 93 -6.06 4.60 -3.37
N ARG A 94 -7.16 4.06 -2.87
CA ARG A 94 -7.76 4.46 -1.62
C ARG A 94 -7.28 3.51 -0.53
N ALA A 95 -6.61 4.05 0.46
CA ALA A 95 -6.19 3.32 1.66
C ALA A 95 -7.16 3.64 2.81
N VAL A 96 -7.62 2.63 3.51
CA VAL A 96 -8.46 2.75 4.70
C VAL A 96 -7.83 1.96 5.83
N ASP A 97 -8.03 2.38 7.07
CA ASP A 97 -7.61 1.58 8.21
C ASP A 97 -8.37 0.24 8.27
N THR A 98 -7.63 -0.85 8.49
CA THR A 98 -8.22 -2.20 8.58
C THR A 98 -9.04 -2.43 9.84
N ALA A 99 -8.83 -1.63 10.90
CA ALA A 99 -9.65 -1.68 12.11
C ALA A 99 -11.04 -1.01 11.93
N GLY A 100 -11.36 -0.52 10.73
CA GLY A 100 -12.70 -0.09 10.35
C GLY A 100 -13.07 1.33 10.80
N GLY A 101 -12.11 2.16 11.19
CA GLY A 101 -12.43 3.54 11.57
C GLY A 101 -12.46 4.55 10.41
N PRO A 102 -12.67 5.84 10.72
CA PRO A 102 -12.95 6.87 9.73
C PRO A 102 -11.75 7.27 8.86
N PHE A 103 -10.54 6.82 9.22
CA PHE A 103 -9.33 7.15 8.50
C PHE A 103 -9.33 6.60 7.07
N ARG A 104 -9.32 7.51 6.11
CA ARG A 104 -9.28 7.21 4.68
C ARG A 104 -8.31 8.15 3.98
N LEU A 105 -7.54 7.59 3.05
CA LEU A 105 -6.52 8.29 2.32
C LEU A 105 -6.67 7.98 0.83
N ALA A 106 -6.52 9.00 -0.02
CA ALA A 106 -6.15 8.79 -1.41
C ALA A 106 -4.63 8.81 -1.50
N ALA A 107 -4.02 7.85 -2.18
CA ALA A 107 -2.57 7.73 -2.29
C ALA A 107 -2.15 7.14 -3.64
N ALA A 108 -0.90 7.34 -4.02
CA ALA A 108 -0.23 6.52 -5.01
C ALA A 108 0.63 5.47 -4.29
N ILE A 109 0.42 4.19 -4.59
CA ILE A 109 1.26 3.08 -4.10
C ILE A 109 2.26 2.67 -5.17
N ARG A 110 3.48 2.33 -4.76
CA ARG A 110 4.48 1.73 -5.64
C ARG A 110 5.31 0.70 -4.87
N ARG A 111 5.64 -0.41 -5.52
CA ARG A 111 6.61 -1.38 -5.01
C ARG A 111 8.01 -0.77 -5.02
N LEU A 112 8.70 -0.84 -3.89
CA LEU A 112 10.11 -0.52 -3.81
C LEU A 112 10.90 -1.72 -4.38
N GLY A 113 11.94 -1.44 -5.16
CA GLY A 113 12.89 -2.48 -5.57
C GLY A 113 13.51 -3.17 -4.35
N PRO A 114 14.23 -4.30 -4.52
CA PRO A 114 15.07 -4.82 -3.44
C PRO A 114 15.94 -3.66 -2.96
N GLY A 115 15.70 -3.22 -1.73
CA GLY A 115 16.42 -2.09 -1.18
C GLY A 115 17.91 -2.41 -1.30
N ARG A 116 18.71 -1.46 -1.80
CA ARG A 116 20.14 -1.55 -1.55
C ARG A 116 20.27 -1.68 -0.03
N PRO A 117 20.96 -2.71 0.50
CA PRO A 117 21.13 -2.83 1.94
C PRO A 117 21.66 -1.48 2.41
N SER A 118 20.99 -0.91 3.40
CA SER A 118 21.43 0.30 4.07
C SER A 118 22.86 0.03 4.53
N SER A 119 23.84 0.54 3.80
CA SER A 119 25.19 0.69 4.32
C SER A 119 25.06 1.74 5.41
N ALA A 120 24.81 1.30 6.63
CA ALA A 120 24.90 2.12 7.81
C ALA A 120 26.24 2.86 7.77
N PRO A 121 26.28 4.19 7.97
CA PRO A 121 27.53 4.84 8.29
C PRO A 121 27.96 4.39 9.69
N CYS A 122 29.28 4.21 9.80
CA CYS A 122 30.05 3.72 10.94
C CYS A 122 29.77 4.43 12.27
#